data_AF-A0A3M2CRQ1-F1
#
_entry.id   AF-A0A3M2CRQ1-F1
#
_cell.length_a   1.000
_cell.length_b   1.000
_cell.length_c   1.000
_cell.angle_alpha   90.00
_cell.angle_beta   90.00
_cell.angle_gamma   90.00
#
_symmetry.space_group_name_H-M   'P 1'
#
loop_
_entity.id
_entity.type
_entity.pdbx_description
1 polymer ?
#
loop_
_entity_poly.entity_id
_entity_poly.type
_entity_poly.pdbx_seq_one_letter_code
_entity_poly.pdbx_strand_id
1 'polypeptide(L)'
;MIVALGMGAVLATTYVTTKSTTSGVAANAARSVRAAWSGRGAADVARAIFETDIDWRTAIADGVLIDNQSVFGATISVECTDLTGAIPTPDTRMLVVTVRSRVDGVEEVEQKIFRVIADGALEDAVDFSFDEFTVWADARFGVDATSVVGIWPKSPEATGLAPVKIGLGFVGTPGFAVDPAAQISRAAFYTPVDAMAALHGVIDSIPGCAGHETLPVHLSAYPASAPMALSALPPAAAGPVTISAITQTLAPGYYPSLTIDNGAEVLLDGAAGDYAFGDLTVQDGSVLLIKDTVRVRIENGWVMKSLSAVEYATGSSMLRVFADGAIVFDNCAVGFDRSVARDPIRDPFAVDYFKPKRLYINMIDNPMLMAQSLTVDNGALFVGAVHAPKAVVTVRNGSTLFGRATGWRVSVQANSMILGDPSLDPGVAFTRTDGVLYDDPTLLADALAAVTPGADAATAEAQVVAFIQMGLLGASPSPIPMGSPVPLGTPPTPRFPGRVFGRDWPERVMVFEARSRNTGGGGGGGGGGGSNDGLIQNVMVEGATGAPAIQ
;
A
#
# COMPACT_ATOMS: atom_id res chain seq x y z
N MET A 1 -73.49 -20.26 26.30
CA MET A 1 -72.59 -21.44 26.28
C MET A 1 -71.93 -21.66 24.91
N ILE A 2 -72.67 -21.61 23.80
CA ILE A 2 -72.12 -21.81 22.44
C ILE A 2 -71.06 -20.77 22.04
N VAL A 3 -71.25 -19.49 22.42
CA VAL A 3 -70.27 -18.41 22.13
C VAL A 3 -68.94 -18.62 22.86
N ALA A 4 -68.96 -19.14 24.09
CA ALA A 4 -67.74 -19.42 24.87
C ALA A 4 -66.96 -20.63 24.31
N LEU A 5 -67.67 -21.64 23.80
CA LEU A 5 -67.07 -22.78 23.09
C LEU A 5 -66.43 -22.36 21.76
N GLY A 6 -67.10 -21.47 21.01
CA GLY A 6 -66.56 -20.90 19.77
C GLY A 6 -65.30 -20.06 20.01
N MET A 7 -65.30 -19.20 21.03
CA MET A 7 -64.11 -18.41 21.39
C MET A 7 -62.97 -19.28 21.92
N GLY A 8 -63.26 -20.33 22.69
CA GLY A 8 -62.25 -21.29 23.15
C GLY A 8 -61.58 -22.03 22.00
N ALA A 9 -62.34 -22.45 20.98
CA ALA A 9 -61.80 -23.10 19.79
C ALA A 9 -60.92 -22.16 18.95
N VAL A 10 -61.35 -20.90 18.76
CA VAL A 10 -60.55 -19.89 18.04
C VAL A 10 -59.25 -19.60 18.79
N LEU A 11 -59.29 -19.36 20.10
CA LEU A 11 -58.08 -19.12 20.91
C LEU A 11 -57.13 -20.32 20.93
N ALA A 12 -57.65 -21.54 21.01
CA ALA A 12 -56.84 -22.76 20.93
C ALA A 12 -56.19 -22.91 19.55
N THR A 13 -56.91 -22.61 18.47
CA THR A 13 -56.38 -22.67 17.10
C THR A 13 -55.32 -21.59 16.90
N THR A 14 -55.58 -20.35 17.31
CA THR A 14 -54.60 -19.25 17.24
C THR A 14 -53.37 -19.53 18.10
N TYR A 15 -53.52 -20.13 19.29
CA TYR A 15 -52.41 -20.54 20.15
C TYR A 15 -51.56 -21.64 19.50
N VAL A 16 -52.19 -22.68 18.93
CA VAL A 16 -51.48 -23.75 18.20
C VAL A 16 -50.77 -23.19 16.97
N THR A 17 -51.42 -22.30 16.23
CA THR A 17 -50.83 -21.66 15.05
C THR A 17 -49.64 -20.79 15.47
N THR A 18 -49.79 -19.96 16.50
CA THR A 18 -48.72 -19.11 17.05
C THR A 18 -47.55 -19.96 17.55
N LYS A 19 -47.84 -21.05 18.28
CA LYS A 19 -46.82 -21.98 18.78
C LYS A 19 -46.06 -22.67 17.63
N SER A 20 -46.78 -23.08 16.58
CA SER A 20 -46.18 -23.71 15.39
C SER A 20 -45.32 -22.74 14.58
N THR A 21 -45.70 -21.46 14.49
CA THR A 21 -44.87 -20.42 13.87
C THR A 21 -43.67 -20.09 14.74
N THR A 22 -43.81 -20.05 16.07
CA THR A 22 -42.68 -19.77 16.98
C THR A 22 -41.63 -20.88 16.97
N SER A 23 -42.02 -22.16 16.78
CA SER A 23 -41.05 -23.25 16.67
C SER A 23 -40.28 -23.20 15.35
N GLY A 24 -40.93 -22.81 14.24
CA GLY A 24 -40.25 -22.60 12.95
C GLY A 24 -39.28 -21.40 13.00
N VAL A 25 -39.70 -20.29 13.60
CA VAL A 25 -38.84 -19.10 13.79
C VAL A 25 -37.66 -19.42 14.71
N ALA A 26 -37.89 -20.11 15.84
CA ALA A 26 -36.82 -20.52 16.75
C ALA A 26 -35.83 -21.49 16.08
N ALA A 27 -36.32 -22.43 15.27
CA ALA A 27 -35.47 -23.35 14.50
C ALA A 27 -34.65 -22.60 13.44
N ASN A 28 -35.23 -21.62 12.75
CA ASN A 28 -34.49 -20.78 11.79
C ASN A 28 -33.45 -19.91 12.49
N ALA A 29 -33.80 -19.29 13.63
CA ALA A 29 -32.87 -18.50 14.42
C ALA A 29 -31.71 -19.36 14.94
N ALA A 30 -31.98 -20.57 15.45
CA ALA A 30 -30.95 -21.49 15.90
C ALA A 30 -30.04 -21.94 14.73
N ARG A 31 -30.60 -22.17 13.53
CA ARG A 31 -29.83 -22.50 12.33
C ARG A 31 -28.95 -21.36 11.85
N SER A 32 -29.49 -20.13 11.80
CA SER A 32 -28.75 -18.91 11.46
C SER A 32 -27.62 -18.64 12.45
N VAL A 33 -27.87 -18.73 13.76
CA VAL A 33 -26.82 -18.60 14.78
C VAL A 33 -25.75 -19.68 14.61
N ARG A 34 -26.14 -20.95 14.38
CA ARG A 34 -25.17 -22.02 14.16
C ARG A 34 -24.34 -21.83 12.89
N ALA A 35 -24.97 -21.41 11.80
CA ALA A 35 -24.28 -21.07 10.55
C ALA A 35 -23.27 -19.93 10.81
N ALA A 36 -23.70 -18.81 11.39
CA ALA A 36 -22.82 -17.69 11.74
C ALA A 36 -21.64 -18.08 12.64
N TRP A 37 -21.86 -18.91 13.68
CA TRP A 37 -20.76 -19.40 14.53
C TRP A 37 -19.78 -20.29 13.77
N SER A 38 -20.30 -21.12 12.86
CA SER A 38 -19.47 -21.98 12.00
C SER A 38 -18.69 -21.14 10.98
N GLY A 39 -19.30 -20.07 10.46
CA GLY A 39 -18.65 -19.07 9.61
C GLY A 39 -17.46 -18.39 10.30
N ARG A 40 -17.66 -17.92 11.54
CA ARG A 40 -16.59 -17.32 12.35
C ARG A 40 -15.44 -18.29 12.59
N GLY A 41 -15.77 -19.51 13.01
CA GLY A 41 -14.78 -20.56 13.25
C GLY A 41 -14.00 -20.92 11.98
N ALA A 42 -14.67 -20.95 10.82
CA ALA A 42 -14.02 -21.19 9.54
C ALA A 42 -13.12 -20.02 9.11
N ALA A 43 -13.49 -18.77 9.39
CA ALA A 43 -12.63 -17.62 9.16
C ALA A 43 -11.36 -17.68 10.03
N ASP A 44 -11.48 -18.15 11.27
CA ASP A 44 -10.33 -18.34 12.18
C ASP A 44 -9.45 -19.54 11.74
N VAL A 45 -10.04 -20.58 11.16
CA VAL A 45 -9.29 -21.67 10.50
C VAL A 45 -8.54 -21.13 9.28
N ALA A 46 -9.17 -20.30 8.45
CA ALA A 46 -8.52 -19.67 7.30
C ALA A 46 -7.32 -18.82 7.74
N ARG A 47 -7.50 -17.99 8.79
CA ARG A 47 -6.39 -17.26 9.43
C ARG A 47 -5.28 -18.21 9.85
N ALA A 48 -5.60 -19.30 10.55
CA ALA A 48 -4.61 -20.26 11.01
C ALA A 48 -3.85 -20.92 9.85
N ILE A 49 -4.49 -21.16 8.69
CA ILE A 49 -3.83 -21.63 7.47
C ILE A 49 -2.83 -20.58 6.97
N PHE A 50 -3.21 -19.31 6.91
CA PHE A 50 -2.31 -18.24 6.48
C PHE A 50 -1.13 -18.00 7.43
N GLU A 51 -1.23 -18.43 8.69
CA GLU A 51 -0.14 -18.38 9.67
C GLU A 51 0.87 -19.54 9.53
N THR A 52 0.58 -20.53 8.68
CA THR A 52 1.48 -21.66 8.39
C THR A 52 2.48 -21.33 7.28
N ASP A 53 3.65 -22.00 7.28
CA ASP A 53 4.65 -21.98 6.19
C ASP A 53 4.21 -22.62 4.86
N ILE A 54 3.02 -23.25 4.84
CA ILE A 54 2.49 -23.85 3.61
C ILE A 54 2.12 -22.71 2.68
N ASP A 55 2.56 -22.80 1.41
CA ASP A 55 2.14 -21.86 0.39
C ASP A 55 0.66 -22.09 0.03
N TRP A 56 -0.21 -21.52 0.86
CA TRP A 56 -1.67 -21.56 0.76
C TRP A 56 -2.17 -21.03 -0.59
N ARG A 57 -1.36 -20.27 -1.33
CA ARG A 57 -1.71 -19.76 -2.66
C ARG A 57 -1.82 -20.88 -3.69
N THR A 58 -0.98 -21.90 -3.57
CA THR A 58 -1.07 -23.11 -4.42
C THR A 58 -2.28 -23.97 -4.07
N ALA A 59 -2.81 -23.83 -2.85
CA ALA A 59 -4.01 -24.53 -2.41
C ALA A 59 -5.31 -23.82 -2.83
N ILE A 60 -5.24 -22.56 -3.26
CA ILE A 60 -6.40 -21.81 -3.77
C ILE A 60 -6.61 -22.18 -5.23
N ALA A 61 -7.66 -22.95 -5.51
CA ALA A 61 -8.14 -23.22 -6.86
C ALA A 61 -9.33 -22.28 -7.15
N ASP A 62 -9.25 -21.47 -8.21
CA ASP A 62 -10.30 -20.54 -8.64
C ASP A 62 -10.80 -19.60 -7.51
N GLY A 63 -9.91 -19.18 -6.61
CA GLY A 63 -10.26 -18.32 -5.48
C GLY A 63 -10.86 -19.05 -4.28
N VAL A 64 -10.96 -20.39 -4.29
CA VAL A 64 -11.53 -21.18 -3.18
C VAL A 64 -10.41 -21.84 -2.38
N LEU A 65 -10.32 -21.52 -1.08
CA LEU A 65 -9.36 -22.11 -0.13
C LEU A 65 -9.90 -23.40 0.51
N ILE A 66 -11.19 -23.41 0.86
CA ILE A 66 -11.87 -24.55 1.47
C ILE A 66 -13.19 -24.71 0.74
N ASP A 67 -13.44 -25.88 0.15
CA ASP A 67 -14.73 -26.17 -0.50
C ASP A 67 -15.52 -27.25 0.23
N ASN A 68 -16.81 -26.97 0.44
CA ASN A 68 -17.85 -27.84 0.95
C ASN A 68 -17.45 -28.72 2.17
N GLN A 69 -16.70 -28.17 3.12
CA GLN A 69 -16.26 -28.90 4.31
C GLN A 69 -17.31 -28.88 5.42
N SER A 70 -17.45 -29.97 6.17
CA SER A 70 -18.37 -30.04 7.31
C SER A 70 -17.66 -29.60 8.60
N VAL A 71 -18.08 -28.48 9.18
CA VAL A 71 -17.53 -27.92 10.43
C VAL A 71 -18.67 -27.57 11.38
N PHE A 72 -18.65 -28.13 12.60
CA PHE A 72 -19.67 -27.92 13.64
C PHE A 72 -21.14 -28.13 13.19
N GLY A 73 -21.37 -29.02 12.23
CA GLY A 73 -22.70 -29.32 11.69
C GLY A 73 -23.21 -28.32 10.64
N ALA A 74 -22.34 -27.46 10.12
CA ALA A 74 -22.55 -26.64 8.95
C ALA A 74 -21.65 -27.11 7.79
N THR A 75 -22.11 -26.93 6.55
CA THR A 75 -21.25 -26.99 5.36
C THR A 75 -20.66 -25.61 5.13
N ILE A 76 -19.33 -25.50 5.10
CA ILE A 76 -18.61 -24.24 4.90
C ILE A 76 -17.86 -24.24 3.57
N SER A 77 -17.81 -23.06 2.95
CA SER A 77 -16.92 -22.75 1.83
C SER A 77 -16.19 -21.45 2.16
N VAL A 78 -14.89 -21.42 1.92
CA VAL A 78 -14.01 -20.25 2.16
C VAL A 78 -13.43 -19.82 0.83
N GLU A 79 -13.85 -18.66 0.37
CA GLU A 79 -13.34 -17.97 -0.81
C GLU A 79 -12.35 -16.89 -0.38
N CYS A 80 -11.26 -16.74 -1.12
CA CYS A 80 -10.19 -15.77 -0.89
C CYS A 80 -9.96 -14.96 -2.17
N THR A 81 -10.06 -13.65 -2.05
CA THR A 81 -9.75 -12.69 -3.13
C THR A 81 -8.81 -11.61 -2.60
N ASP A 82 -8.15 -10.86 -3.48
CA ASP A 82 -7.50 -9.61 -3.07
C ASP A 82 -8.53 -8.46 -2.88
N LEU A 83 -8.07 -7.26 -2.50
CA LEU A 83 -8.96 -6.10 -2.33
C LEU A 83 -9.64 -5.64 -3.62
N THR A 84 -9.17 -6.09 -4.79
CA THR A 84 -9.77 -5.80 -6.11
C THR A 84 -10.77 -6.88 -6.54
N GLY A 85 -10.88 -7.98 -5.80
CA GLY A 85 -11.69 -9.14 -6.13
C GLY A 85 -11.00 -10.16 -7.05
N ALA A 86 -9.72 -9.98 -7.35
CA ALA A 86 -8.95 -10.93 -8.15
C ALA A 86 -8.43 -12.11 -7.30
N ILE A 87 -8.03 -13.19 -7.97
CA ILE A 87 -7.41 -14.34 -7.31
C ILE A 87 -6.07 -13.89 -6.70
N PRO A 88 -5.78 -14.19 -5.43
CA PRO A 88 -4.55 -13.80 -4.78
C PRO A 88 -3.31 -14.31 -5.52
N THR A 89 -2.30 -13.46 -5.64
CA THR A 89 -0.98 -13.76 -6.21
C THR A 89 0.09 -13.87 -5.10
N PRO A 90 1.33 -14.29 -5.39
CA PRO A 90 2.44 -14.24 -4.43
C PRO A 90 2.65 -12.86 -3.77
N ASP A 91 2.36 -11.80 -4.51
CA ASP A 91 2.48 -10.40 -4.07
C ASP A 91 1.26 -9.91 -3.27
N THR A 92 0.16 -10.66 -3.25
CA THR A 92 -1.05 -10.25 -2.52
C THR A 92 -0.80 -10.31 -1.01
N ARG A 93 -0.89 -9.15 -0.36
CA ARG A 93 -0.75 -8.99 1.10
C ARG A 93 -2.09 -8.86 1.79
N MET A 94 -3.09 -8.30 1.13
CA MET A 94 -4.43 -8.12 1.69
C MET A 94 -5.40 -9.10 1.04
N LEU A 95 -6.02 -9.93 1.87
CA LEU A 95 -7.00 -10.93 1.47
C LEU A 95 -8.37 -10.54 2.00
N VAL A 96 -9.36 -10.52 1.11
CA VAL A 96 -10.77 -10.57 1.47
C VAL A 96 -11.18 -12.03 1.52
N VAL A 97 -11.45 -12.52 2.73
CA VAL A 97 -11.93 -13.87 2.96
C VAL A 97 -13.42 -13.84 3.14
N THR A 98 -14.12 -14.49 2.21
CA THR A 98 -15.58 -14.67 2.24
C THR A 98 -15.89 -16.10 2.66
N VAL A 99 -16.51 -16.25 3.81
CA VAL A 99 -16.95 -17.53 4.34
C VAL A 99 -18.45 -17.67 4.13
N ARG A 100 -18.86 -18.69 3.39
CA ARG A 100 -20.26 -19.11 3.27
C ARG A 100 -20.46 -20.31 4.18
N SER A 101 -21.47 -20.26 5.04
CA SER A 101 -21.80 -21.34 5.97
C SER A 101 -23.26 -21.72 5.83
N ARG A 102 -23.56 -23.01 5.67
CA ARG A 102 -24.90 -23.53 5.42
C ARG A 102 -25.31 -24.58 6.45
N VAL A 103 -26.45 -24.39 7.10
CA VAL A 103 -27.08 -25.35 8.03
C VAL A 103 -28.52 -25.59 7.58
N ASP A 104 -28.82 -26.81 7.13
CA ASP A 104 -30.17 -27.25 6.73
C ASP A 104 -30.90 -26.23 5.82
N GLY A 105 -30.20 -25.68 4.83
CA GLY A 105 -30.72 -24.73 3.84
C GLY A 105 -30.68 -23.25 4.25
N VAL A 106 -30.28 -22.91 5.48
CA VAL A 106 -29.98 -21.52 5.88
C VAL A 106 -28.52 -21.23 5.57
N GLU A 107 -28.24 -20.16 4.83
CA GLU A 107 -26.90 -19.71 4.47
C GLU A 107 -26.59 -18.37 5.15
N GLU A 108 -25.41 -18.30 5.77
CA GLU A 108 -24.84 -17.07 6.33
C GLU A 108 -23.51 -16.78 5.64
N VAL A 109 -23.28 -15.50 5.32
CA VAL A 109 -22.05 -15.02 4.71
C VAL A 109 -21.32 -14.10 5.68
N GLU A 110 -20.06 -14.41 5.91
CA GLU A 110 -19.15 -13.61 6.71
C GLU A 110 -17.96 -13.19 5.87
N GLN A 111 -17.51 -11.95 6.05
CA GLN A 111 -16.34 -11.44 5.38
C GLN A 111 -15.35 -10.90 6.41
N LYS A 112 -14.07 -11.23 6.21
CA LYS A 112 -12.95 -10.67 6.97
C LYS A 112 -11.87 -10.21 6.02
N ILE A 113 -11.17 -9.15 6.39
CA ILE A 113 -9.94 -8.75 5.71
C ILE A 113 -8.77 -9.23 6.55
N PHE A 114 -7.86 -9.98 5.91
CA PHE A 114 -6.59 -10.39 6.49
C PHE A 114 -5.43 -9.71 5.77
N ARG A 115 -4.49 -9.16 6.53
CA ARG A 115 -3.15 -8.85 6.03
C ARG A 115 -2.27 -10.04 6.28
N VAL A 116 -1.80 -10.70 5.23
CA VAL A 116 -0.81 -11.78 5.27
C VAL A 116 0.56 -11.17 4.99
N ILE A 117 1.44 -11.30 5.96
CA ILE A 117 2.84 -10.91 5.78
C ILE A 117 3.54 -12.01 4.97
N ALA A 118 4.38 -11.60 4.00
CA ALA A 118 5.24 -12.55 3.31
C ALA A 118 6.16 -13.27 4.31
N ASP A 119 6.48 -14.53 4.01
CA ASP A 119 7.76 -15.05 4.48
C ASP A 119 8.79 -14.34 3.62
N GLY A 120 9.35 -13.25 4.14
CA GLY A 120 10.48 -12.57 3.51
C GLY A 120 11.74 -13.32 3.85
N ALA A 121 12.58 -13.58 2.85
CA ALA A 121 13.95 -13.97 3.13
C ALA A 121 14.65 -12.82 3.87
N LEU A 122 15.79 -13.08 4.51
CA LEU A 122 16.55 -12.00 5.17
C LEU A 122 16.90 -10.88 4.19
N GLU A 123 17.15 -11.26 2.93
CA GLU A 123 17.35 -10.38 1.78
C GLU A 123 16.17 -9.41 1.58
N ASP A 124 14.94 -9.88 1.71
CA ASP A 124 13.75 -9.03 1.56
C ASP A 124 13.53 -8.12 2.78
N ALA A 125 14.12 -8.46 3.93
CA ALA A 125 14.02 -7.67 5.16
C ALA A 125 15.04 -6.52 5.18
N VAL A 126 16.22 -6.72 4.60
CA VAL A 126 17.28 -5.71 4.55
C VAL A 126 17.08 -4.83 3.31
N ASP A 127 16.43 -3.67 3.48
CA ASP A 127 16.07 -2.80 2.36
C ASP A 127 16.62 -1.37 2.53
N PHE A 128 17.81 -1.13 1.97
CA PHE A 128 18.45 0.20 2.00
C PHE A 128 17.85 1.21 1.02
N SER A 129 16.88 0.79 0.20
CA SER A 129 16.07 1.71 -0.60
C SER A 129 14.91 2.29 0.23
N PHE A 130 14.67 1.74 1.42
CA PHE A 130 13.60 2.13 2.33
C PHE A 130 12.24 2.11 1.64
N ASP A 131 12.04 1.09 0.81
CA ASP A 131 10.80 0.86 0.12
C ASP A 131 9.65 0.83 1.14
N GLU A 132 9.74 0.17 2.30
CA GLU A 132 8.61 0.19 3.26
C GLU A 132 8.08 1.58 3.69
N PHE A 133 8.86 2.65 3.52
CA PHE A 133 8.48 4.02 3.87
C PHE A 133 7.84 4.77 2.70
N THR A 134 6.81 5.56 3.02
CA THR A 134 6.29 6.55 2.07
C THR A 134 7.23 7.75 2.00
N VAL A 135 7.75 8.18 3.16
CA VAL A 135 8.77 9.20 3.24
C VAL A 135 9.91 8.69 4.10
N TRP A 136 11.14 8.77 3.61
CA TRP A 136 12.35 8.66 4.43
C TRP A 136 13.15 9.96 4.32
N ALA A 137 13.45 10.57 5.47
CA ALA A 137 14.21 11.81 5.55
C ALA A 137 15.46 11.62 6.41
N ASP A 138 16.63 11.61 5.78
CA ASP A 138 17.89 11.29 6.45
C ASP A 138 18.35 12.41 7.39
N ALA A 139 18.18 13.68 7.01
CA ALA A 139 18.63 14.83 7.81
C ALA A 139 17.58 15.88 8.11
N ARG A 140 16.55 16.04 7.25
CA ARG A 140 15.48 16.99 7.52
C ARG A 140 14.15 16.58 6.91
N PHE A 141 13.10 16.62 7.71
CA PHE A 141 11.72 16.47 7.29
C PHE A 141 10.95 17.76 7.58
N GLY A 142 10.24 18.29 6.58
CA GLY A 142 9.41 19.48 6.77
C GLY A 142 8.10 19.45 6.00
N VAL A 143 7.03 19.89 6.65
CA VAL A 143 5.69 19.97 6.06
C VAL A 143 5.04 21.28 6.49
N ASP A 144 4.67 22.11 5.53
CA ASP A 144 4.03 23.41 5.79
C ASP A 144 2.56 23.27 6.23
N ALA A 145 2.03 24.34 6.83
CA ALA A 145 0.68 24.44 7.41
C ALA A 145 -0.47 23.96 6.51
N THR A 146 -0.33 24.03 5.19
CA THR A 146 -1.40 23.67 4.25
C THR A 146 -1.07 22.43 3.42
N SER A 147 0.04 21.76 3.73
CA SER A 147 0.51 20.61 2.97
C SER A 147 0.06 19.30 3.62
N VAL A 148 0.02 18.24 2.82
CA VAL A 148 -0.50 16.94 3.21
C VAL A 148 0.57 15.86 3.09
N VAL A 149 0.68 15.02 4.10
CA VAL A 149 1.32 13.70 4.00
C VAL A 149 0.32 12.66 4.47
N GLY A 150 -0.07 11.73 3.59
CA GLY A 150 -1.16 10.81 3.89
C GLY A 150 -1.29 9.67 2.90
N ILE A 151 -2.34 8.86 3.06
CA ILE A 151 -2.61 7.72 2.19
C ILE A 151 -3.23 8.21 0.89
N TRP A 152 -2.76 7.71 -0.25
CA TRP A 152 -3.40 7.93 -1.53
C TRP A 152 -4.79 7.27 -1.55
N PRO A 153 -5.91 8.02 -1.65
CA PRO A 153 -7.24 7.43 -1.52
C PRO A 153 -7.60 6.40 -2.60
N LYS A 154 -6.89 6.42 -3.72
CA LYS A 154 -7.05 5.48 -4.83
C LYS A 154 -6.19 4.22 -4.70
N SER A 155 -5.27 4.17 -3.73
CA SER A 155 -4.51 2.95 -3.45
C SER A 155 -5.48 1.79 -3.16
N PRO A 156 -5.24 0.58 -3.71
CA PRO A 156 -6.01 -0.61 -3.38
C PRO A 156 -6.07 -0.87 -1.87
N GLU A 157 -5.03 -0.48 -1.14
CA GLU A 157 -4.92 -0.65 0.32
C GLU A 157 -5.32 0.60 1.11
N ALA A 158 -5.92 1.62 0.47
CA ALA A 158 -6.30 2.85 1.15
C ALA A 158 -7.30 2.64 2.29
N THR A 159 -8.22 1.68 2.12
CA THR A 159 -9.20 1.29 3.14
C THR A 159 -8.61 0.34 4.17
N GLY A 160 -7.39 -0.18 3.96
CA GLY A 160 -6.69 -1.10 4.85
C GLY A 160 -6.35 -0.50 6.20
N LEU A 161 -5.69 -1.28 7.06
CA LEU A 161 -5.28 -0.84 8.40
C LEU A 161 -3.89 -0.20 8.44
N ALA A 162 -3.08 -0.41 7.40
CA ALA A 162 -1.70 0.05 7.39
C ALA A 162 -1.62 1.58 7.35
N PRO A 163 -0.88 2.22 8.27
CA PRO A 163 -0.60 3.64 8.19
C PRO A 163 0.44 3.91 7.09
N VAL A 164 0.52 5.16 6.67
CA VAL A 164 1.69 5.70 5.96
C VAL A 164 2.88 5.67 6.91
N LYS A 165 3.98 5.05 6.51
CA LYS A 165 5.21 5.03 7.30
C LYS A 165 6.09 6.22 6.93
N ILE A 166 6.48 7.01 7.92
CA ILE A 166 7.41 8.14 7.78
C ILE A 166 8.66 7.83 8.60
N GLY A 167 9.79 7.58 7.95
CA GLY A 167 11.06 7.29 8.59
C GLY A 167 11.94 8.53 8.72
N LEU A 168 12.60 8.68 9.87
CA LEU A 168 13.54 9.76 10.16
C LEU A 168 14.93 9.16 10.41
N GLY A 169 15.94 9.61 9.67
CA GLY A 169 17.34 9.21 9.85
C GLY A 169 18.13 10.09 10.83
N PHE A 170 17.45 10.99 11.56
CA PHE A 170 18.09 11.94 12.48
C PHE A 170 17.51 11.85 13.89
N VAL A 171 18.32 12.19 14.88
CA VAL A 171 18.01 11.98 16.31
C VAL A 171 17.40 13.17 17.03
N GLY A 172 17.47 14.38 16.45
CA GLY A 172 17.14 15.63 17.12
C GLY A 172 16.07 16.48 16.43
N THR A 173 15.48 17.40 17.18
CA THR A 173 14.44 18.32 16.69
C THR A 173 14.86 19.31 15.59
N PRO A 174 16.13 19.73 15.41
CA PRO A 174 16.48 20.67 14.34
C PRO A 174 16.20 20.16 12.91
N GLY A 175 16.17 18.83 12.74
CA GLY A 175 15.78 18.19 11.47
C GLY A 175 14.27 18.10 11.27
N PHE A 176 13.46 18.40 12.28
CA PHE A 176 12.02 18.23 12.26
C PHE A 176 11.28 19.57 12.18
N ALA A 177 10.59 19.81 11.06
CA ALA A 177 9.92 21.08 10.78
C ALA A 177 8.51 20.87 10.21
N VAL A 178 7.64 20.24 11.00
CA VAL A 178 6.22 20.07 10.66
C VAL A 178 5.42 21.19 11.33
N ASP A 179 4.69 21.96 10.53
CA ASP A 179 3.77 22.96 11.04
C ASP A 179 2.58 22.30 11.76
N PRO A 180 2.10 22.82 12.90
CA PRO A 180 0.94 22.25 13.61
C PRO A 180 -0.35 22.17 12.81
N ALA A 181 -0.51 22.98 11.75
CA ALA A 181 -1.67 22.93 10.85
C ALA A 181 -1.48 21.95 9.67
N ALA A 182 -0.27 21.41 9.46
CA ALA A 182 -0.01 20.43 8.43
C ALA A 182 -0.91 19.20 8.60
N GLN A 183 -1.39 18.65 7.48
CA GLN A 183 -2.27 17.49 7.50
C GLN A 183 -1.46 16.21 7.38
N ILE A 184 -1.05 15.66 8.51
CA ILE A 184 -0.45 14.33 8.59
C ILE A 184 -1.54 13.34 8.99
N SER A 185 -2.01 12.55 8.03
CA SER A 185 -3.17 11.67 8.23
C SER A 185 -2.80 10.21 8.14
N ARG A 186 -3.22 9.43 9.15
CA ARG A 186 -3.00 7.97 9.21
C ARG A 186 -1.53 7.61 9.01
N ALA A 187 -0.62 8.38 9.60
CA ALA A 187 0.81 8.15 9.50
C ALA A 187 1.37 7.61 10.82
N ALA A 188 2.40 6.79 10.74
CA ALA A 188 3.24 6.37 11.86
C ALA A 188 4.67 6.83 11.60
N PHE A 189 5.29 7.44 12.60
CA PHE A 189 6.69 7.85 12.51
C PHE A 189 7.61 6.74 13.00
N TYR A 190 8.73 6.56 12.34
CA TYR A 190 9.78 5.63 12.73
C TYR A 190 11.06 6.41 12.96
N THR A 191 11.59 6.30 14.17
CA THR A 191 12.77 7.05 14.61
C THR A 191 13.94 6.12 14.91
N PRO A 192 15.19 6.61 14.85
CA PRO A 192 16.35 5.81 15.24
C PRO A 192 16.30 5.42 16.71
N VAL A 193 16.96 4.32 17.08
CA VAL A 193 17.04 3.82 18.47
C VAL A 193 17.60 4.84 19.46
N ASP A 194 18.40 5.78 18.98
CA ASP A 194 19.06 6.84 19.74
C ASP A 194 18.37 8.21 19.61
N ALA A 195 17.12 8.25 19.12
CA ALA A 195 16.33 9.48 19.04
C ALA A 195 16.13 10.15 20.42
N MET A 196 16.26 11.47 20.46
CA MET A 196 16.07 12.25 21.68
C MET A 196 14.59 12.28 22.07
N ALA A 197 14.29 12.18 23.36
CA ALA A 197 12.92 12.30 23.88
C ALA A 197 12.19 13.59 23.45
N ALA A 198 12.93 14.68 23.19
CA ALA A 198 12.36 15.92 22.66
C ALA A 198 11.79 15.76 21.25
N LEU A 199 12.40 14.92 20.40
CA LEU A 199 11.89 14.60 19.07
C LEU A 199 10.58 13.80 19.18
N HIS A 200 10.55 12.77 20.03
CA HIS A 200 9.33 12.01 20.31
C HIS A 200 8.19 12.90 20.82
N GLY A 201 8.47 13.80 21.77
CA GLY A 201 7.48 14.73 22.28
C GLY A 201 6.91 15.67 21.22
N VAL A 202 7.70 16.08 20.22
CA VAL A 202 7.20 16.85 19.08
C VAL A 202 6.33 15.99 18.17
N ILE A 203 6.75 14.76 17.86
CA ILE A 203 5.98 13.83 17.02
C ILE A 203 4.63 13.50 17.65
N ASP A 204 4.60 13.21 18.95
CA ASP A 204 3.38 12.87 19.70
C ASP A 204 2.39 14.04 19.81
N SER A 205 2.87 15.27 19.57
CA SER A 205 2.01 16.46 19.53
C SER A 205 1.30 16.67 18.19
N ILE A 206 1.63 15.89 17.15
CA ILE A 206 1.06 16.04 15.80
C ILE A 206 -0.34 15.40 15.74
N PRO A 207 -1.38 16.18 15.42
CA PRO A 207 -2.73 15.64 15.25
C PRO A 207 -2.81 14.60 14.14
N GLY A 208 -3.52 13.49 14.37
CA GLY A 208 -3.76 12.46 13.34
C GLY A 208 -2.61 11.47 13.11
N CYS A 209 -1.50 11.65 13.82
CA CYS A 209 -0.42 10.67 13.93
C CYS A 209 -0.88 9.46 14.75
N ALA A 210 -0.60 8.25 14.28
CA ALA A 210 -0.87 7.00 15.00
C ALA A 210 0.13 6.74 16.15
N GLY A 211 1.21 7.52 16.21
CA GLY A 211 2.30 7.41 17.19
C GLY A 211 3.67 7.40 16.53
N HIS A 212 4.69 7.17 17.35
CA HIS A 212 6.04 6.87 16.92
C HIS A 212 6.44 5.45 17.30
N GLU A 213 7.29 4.85 16.48
CA GLU A 213 7.93 3.57 16.70
C GLU A 213 9.45 3.75 16.62
N THR A 214 10.17 2.88 17.31
CA THR A 214 11.63 2.91 17.34
C THR A 214 12.19 1.79 16.49
N LEU A 215 13.06 2.15 15.55
CA LEU A 215 13.80 1.20 14.73
C LEU A 215 14.84 0.47 15.60
N PRO A 216 15.22 -0.78 15.26
CA PRO A 216 16.10 -1.58 16.12
C PRO A 216 17.53 -1.01 16.15
N VAL A 217 17.89 -0.25 15.13
CA VAL A 217 19.20 0.35 14.92
C VAL A 217 19.05 1.70 14.22
N HIS A 218 20.10 2.51 14.27
CA HIS A 218 20.17 3.73 13.46
C HIS A 218 20.46 3.34 12.01
N LEU A 219 19.54 3.71 11.10
CA LEU A 219 19.66 3.42 9.67
C LEU A 219 19.97 4.71 8.91
N SER A 220 20.76 4.60 7.86
CA SER A 220 21.02 5.68 6.91
C SER A 220 20.73 5.22 5.51
N ALA A 221 20.26 6.13 4.68
CA ALA A 221 19.94 5.81 3.29
C ALA A 221 21.22 5.74 2.44
N TYR A 222 21.40 4.66 1.69
CA TYR A 222 22.58 4.47 0.83
C TYR A 222 22.27 4.85 -0.61
N PRO A 223 23.18 5.56 -1.32
CA PRO A 223 22.94 5.95 -2.70
C PRO A 223 22.75 4.75 -3.61
N ALA A 224 22.03 4.95 -4.71
CA ALA A 224 21.99 3.95 -5.77
C ALA A 224 23.27 4.00 -6.61
N SER A 225 23.61 2.89 -7.26
CA SER A 225 24.57 2.87 -8.35
C SER A 225 23.87 2.77 -9.70
N ALA A 226 24.41 3.46 -10.70
CA ALA A 226 24.06 3.17 -12.08
C ALA A 226 24.63 1.81 -12.49
N PRO A 227 23.86 0.97 -13.20
CA PRO A 227 24.42 -0.16 -13.93
C PRO A 227 25.59 0.31 -14.82
N MET A 228 26.75 -0.37 -14.71
CA MET A 228 27.95 -0.02 -15.49
C MET A 228 27.67 0.07 -17.00
N ALA A 229 26.76 -0.77 -17.51
CA ALA A 229 26.35 -0.77 -18.91
C ALA A 229 25.78 0.58 -19.39
N LEU A 230 25.10 1.34 -18.51
CA LEU A 230 24.56 2.66 -18.86
C LEU A 230 25.66 3.72 -19.02
N SER A 231 26.80 3.53 -18.35
CA SER A 231 27.95 4.46 -18.42
C SER A 231 28.77 4.30 -19.70
N ALA A 232 28.59 3.19 -20.41
CA ALA A 232 29.39 2.81 -21.58
C ALA A 232 28.55 2.72 -22.86
N LEU A 233 27.38 3.36 -22.90
CA LEU A 233 26.53 3.36 -24.07
C LEU A 233 27.21 4.11 -25.24
N PRO A 234 27.16 3.56 -26.47
CA PRO A 234 27.71 4.24 -27.63
C PRO A 234 26.92 5.52 -27.92
N PRO A 235 27.55 6.59 -28.45
CA PRO A 235 26.84 7.78 -28.89
C PRO A 235 25.79 7.44 -29.96
N ALA A 236 24.53 7.71 -29.66
CA ALA A 236 23.43 7.62 -30.62
C ALA A 236 23.29 8.91 -31.45
N ALA A 237 23.81 10.03 -30.94
CA ALA A 237 23.92 11.30 -31.64
C ALA A 237 25.29 11.95 -31.38
N ALA A 238 25.83 12.63 -32.39
CA ALA A 238 27.11 13.36 -32.27
C ALA A 238 26.99 14.69 -31.50
N GLY A 239 25.76 15.14 -31.21
CA GLY A 239 25.49 16.42 -30.55
C GLY A 239 24.06 16.50 -30.03
N PRO A 240 23.62 17.68 -29.55
CA PRO A 240 22.27 17.91 -29.07
C PRO A 240 21.20 17.58 -30.12
N VAL A 241 20.10 16.96 -29.67
CA VAL A 241 18.97 16.59 -30.51
C VAL A 241 17.72 17.32 -30.05
N THR A 242 16.95 17.88 -31.00
CA THR A 242 15.64 18.48 -30.72
C THR A 242 14.59 17.80 -31.60
N ILE A 243 13.51 17.33 -30.98
CA ILE A 243 12.37 16.68 -31.63
C ILE A 243 11.14 17.56 -31.39
N SER A 244 10.51 18.01 -32.47
CA SER A 244 9.45 19.03 -32.44
C SER A 244 8.27 18.62 -33.32
N ALA A 245 7.05 18.72 -32.78
CA ALA A 245 5.79 18.50 -33.50
C ALA A 245 5.68 17.20 -34.32
N ILE A 246 6.46 16.17 -33.97
CA ILE A 246 6.45 14.86 -34.62
C ILE A 246 6.43 13.74 -33.59
N THR A 247 6.00 12.55 -34.03
CA THR A 247 6.19 11.30 -33.29
C THR A 247 7.44 10.60 -33.79
N GLN A 248 8.33 10.23 -32.88
CA GLN A 248 9.59 9.55 -33.21
C GLN A 248 9.92 8.45 -32.21
N THR A 249 10.31 7.27 -32.69
CA THR A 249 10.99 6.28 -31.86
C THR A 249 12.48 6.59 -31.82
N LEU A 250 13.01 6.74 -30.61
CA LEU A 250 14.42 7.03 -30.41
C LEU A 250 15.24 5.74 -30.47
N ALA A 251 16.42 5.78 -31.09
CA ALA A 251 17.34 4.65 -31.03
C ALA A 251 18.00 4.59 -29.63
N PRO A 252 18.30 3.40 -29.09
CA PRO A 252 19.04 3.28 -27.84
C PRO A 252 20.47 3.82 -27.97
N GLY A 253 21.03 4.30 -26.87
CA GLY A 253 22.39 4.84 -26.80
C GLY A 253 22.48 6.18 -26.06
N TYR A 254 23.63 6.82 -26.17
CA TYR A 254 23.94 8.08 -25.49
C TYR A 254 23.60 9.30 -26.35
N TYR A 255 22.87 10.24 -25.75
CA TYR A 255 22.53 11.54 -26.31
C TYR A 255 23.12 12.65 -25.43
N PRO A 256 24.02 13.51 -25.93
CA PRO A 256 24.56 14.61 -25.13
C PRO A 256 23.47 15.52 -24.56
N SER A 257 22.41 15.76 -25.34
CA SER A 257 21.22 16.45 -24.89
C SER A 257 20.03 16.06 -25.78
N LEU A 258 18.86 15.88 -25.18
CA LEU A 258 17.59 15.67 -25.87
C LEU A 258 16.56 16.69 -25.40
N THR A 259 16.02 17.46 -26.33
CA THR A 259 14.86 18.34 -26.12
C THR A 259 13.67 17.83 -26.92
N ILE A 260 12.55 17.62 -26.25
CA ILE A 260 11.27 17.25 -26.84
C ILE A 260 10.31 18.42 -26.63
N ASP A 261 9.84 19.03 -27.71
CA ASP A 261 9.04 20.25 -27.65
C ASP A 261 7.85 20.28 -28.62
N ASN A 262 7.02 21.33 -28.49
CA ASN A 262 5.93 21.64 -29.38
C ASN A 262 4.98 20.47 -29.65
N GLY A 263 4.58 19.77 -28.58
CA GLY A 263 3.68 18.62 -28.63
C GLY A 263 4.26 17.37 -29.28
N ALA A 264 5.58 17.27 -29.47
CA ALA A 264 6.23 16.07 -29.97
C ALA A 264 5.98 14.86 -29.05
N GLU A 265 6.07 13.67 -29.62
CA GLU A 265 6.00 12.42 -28.90
C GLU A 265 7.25 11.60 -29.19
N VAL A 266 7.98 11.22 -28.15
CA VAL A 266 9.17 10.37 -28.29
C VAL A 266 8.93 9.06 -27.58
N LEU A 267 9.03 7.97 -28.34
CA LEU A 267 8.96 6.61 -27.82
C LEU A 267 10.37 6.13 -27.43
N LEU A 268 10.53 5.73 -26.17
CA LEU A 268 11.64 4.90 -25.70
C LEU A 268 11.16 3.45 -25.62
N ASP A 269 11.79 2.56 -26.40
CA ASP A 269 11.48 1.13 -26.41
C ASP A 269 12.56 0.37 -25.64
N GLY A 270 12.17 -0.23 -24.51
CA GLY A 270 13.07 -0.99 -23.65
C GLY A 270 13.52 -2.32 -24.24
N ALA A 271 12.75 -2.87 -25.21
CA ALA A 271 13.17 -4.05 -25.96
C ALA A 271 14.31 -3.73 -26.96
N ALA A 272 14.46 -2.47 -27.36
CA ALA A 272 15.53 -2.04 -28.25
C ALA A 272 16.86 -1.85 -27.53
N GLY A 273 16.83 -1.41 -26.27
CA GLY A 273 18.03 -1.23 -25.44
C GLY A 273 17.87 -0.13 -24.39
N ASP A 274 19.00 0.29 -23.83
CA ASP A 274 19.04 1.34 -22.81
C ASP A 274 19.35 2.72 -23.40
N TYR A 275 19.04 3.76 -22.62
CA TYR A 275 19.23 5.16 -23.03
C TYR A 275 20.07 5.90 -21.99
N ALA A 276 20.87 6.86 -22.44
CA ALA A 276 21.53 7.81 -21.56
C ALA A 276 21.45 9.22 -22.15
N PHE A 277 21.24 10.20 -21.29
CA PHE A 277 21.14 11.60 -21.64
C PHE A 277 22.13 12.40 -20.79
N GLY A 278 22.87 13.33 -21.40
CA GLY A 278 23.50 14.40 -20.64
C GLY A 278 22.41 15.26 -20.00
N ASP A 279 21.62 15.93 -20.83
CA ASP A 279 20.42 16.67 -20.43
C ASP A 279 19.16 16.14 -21.12
N LEU A 280 18.06 16.00 -20.37
CA LEU A 280 16.75 15.64 -20.91
C LEU A 280 15.74 16.76 -20.62
N THR A 281 15.17 17.36 -21.66
CA THR A 281 14.11 18.37 -21.54
C THR A 281 12.85 17.93 -22.28
N VAL A 282 11.70 17.94 -21.60
CA VAL A 282 10.38 17.65 -22.18
C VAL A 282 9.45 18.82 -21.89
N GLN A 283 8.93 19.49 -22.91
CA GLN A 283 8.17 20.74 -22.72
C GLN A 283 7.04 20.93 -23.73
N ASP A 284 6.23 21.95 -23.53
CA ASP A 284 5.20 22.43 -24.45
C ASP A 284 4.22 21.33 -24.90
N GLY A 285 3.63 20.62 -23.95
CA GLY A 285 2.63 19.59 -24.20
C GLY A 285 3.18 18.28 -24.79
N SER A 286 4.51 18.14 -24.85
CA SER A 286 5.19 16.96 -25.40
C SER A 286 5.10 15.74 -24.49
N VAL A 287 5.30 14.57 -25.08
CA VAL A 287 5.13 13.28 -24.39
C VAL A 287 6.39 12.43 -24.56
N LEU A 288 6.89 11.93 -23.44
CA LEU A 288 7.86 10.84 -23.40
C LEU A 288 7.10 9.53 -23.16
N LEU A 289 6.95 8.73 -24.22
CA LEU A 289 6.22 7.46 -24.19
C LEU A 289 7.17 6.30 -23.87
N ILE A 290 6.81 5.49 -22.89
CA ILE A 290 7.63 4.37 -22.40
C ILE A 290 7.00 3.04 -22.78
N LYS A 291 7.71 2.23 -23.56
CA LYS A 291 7.31 0.88 -23.93
C LYS A 291 8.28 -0.15 -23.35
N ASP A 292 7.72 -1.20 -22.75
CA ASP A 292 8.45 -2.23 -22.03
C ASP A 292 9.23 -1.65 -20.83
N THR A 293 10.28 -2.33 -20.36
CA THR A 293 11.12 -1.84 -19.25
C THR A 293 12.27 -1.02 -19.80
N VAL A 294 12.21 0.29 -19.64
CA VAL A 294 13.24 1.23 -20.09
C VAL A 294 14.14 1.60 -18.91
N ARG A 295 15.46 1.54 -19.14
CA ARG A 295 16.46 2.10 -18.22
C ARG A 295 17.09 3.34 -18.85
N VAL A 296 17.14 4.41 -18.06
CA VAL A 296 17.66 5.70 -18.48
C VAL A 296 18.70 6.17 -17.49
N ARG A 297 19.86 6.62 -17.97
CA ARG A 297 20.79 7.44 -17.18
C ARG A 297 20.66 8.92 -17.55
N ILE A 298 20.71 9.81 -16.56
CA ILE A 298 20.68 11.27 -16.74
C ILE A 298 21.87 11.89 -16.00
N GLU A 299 22.82 12.47 -16.73
CA GLU A 299 24.10 12.92 -16.16
C GLU A 299 24.03 14.33 -15.54
N ASN A 300 23.36 15.28 -16.22
CA ASN A 300 23.35 16.70 -15.83
C ASN A 300 22.01 17.12 -15.26
N GLY A 301 20.91 16.79 -15.93
CA GLY A 301 19.58 17.15 -15.44
C GLY A 301 18.42 16.68 -16.30
N TRP A 302 17.26 16.59 -15.64
CA TRP A 302 15.98 16.27 -16.26
C TRP A 302 14.96 17.36 -15.95
N VAL A 303 14.49 18.04 -16.99
CA VAL A 303 13.46 19.08 -16.86
C VAL A 303 12.21 18.66 -17.62
N MET A 304 11.09 18.57 -16.94
CA MET A 304 9.77 18.44 -17.58
C MET A 304 8.89 19.60 -17.20
N LYS A 305 8.27 20.24 -18.19
CA LYS A 305 7.40 21.38 -17.93
C LYS A 305 6.27 21.58 -18.93
N SER A 306 5.42 22.57 -18.65
CA SER A 306 4.45 23.12 -19.62
C SER A 306 3.51 22.07 -20.22
N LEU A 307 2.76 21.39 -19.34
CA LEU A 307 1.75 20.38 -19.70
C LEU A 307 2.32 19.13 -20.39
N SER A 308 3.63 18.88 -20.26
CA SER A 308 4.26 17.66 -20.76
C SER A 308 3.92 16.43 -19.93
N ALA A 309 4.11 15.24 -20.50
CA ALA A 309 3.81 13.99 -19.83
C ALA A 309 4.88 12.91 -20.01
N VAL A 310 5.02 12.04 -19.01
CA VAL A 310 5.59 10.68 -19.19
C VAL A 310 4.45 9.69 -19.15
N GLU A 311 4.25 8.99 -20.26
CA GLU A 311 3.15 8.05 -20.46
C GLU A 311 3.70 6.63 -20.66
N TYR A 312 2.91 5.62 -20.31
CA TYR A 312 3.27 4.22 -20.50
C TYR A 312 2.43 3.56 -21.58
N ALA A 313 3.07 2.96 -22.57
CA ALA A 313 2.40 2.36 -23.72
C ALA A 313 1.52 1.15 -23.38
N THR A 314 1.87 0.38 -22.34
CA THR A 314 1.10 -0.79 -21.88
C THR A 314 0.98 -0.76 -20.36
N GLY A 315 0.16 -1.61 -19.75
CA GLY A 315 0.08 -1.74 -18.29
C GLY A 315 1.35 -2.32 -17.64
N SER A 316 2.22 -2.98 -18.41
CA SER A 316 3.45 -3.61 -17.94
C SER A 316 4.72 -2.78 -18.17
N SER A 317 4.65 -1.68 -18.94
CA SER A 317 5.81 -0.80 -19.13
C SER A 317 6.30 -0.22 -17.80
N MET A 318 7.61 -0.06 -17.68
CA MET A 318 8.27 0.54 -16.52
C MET A 318 9.41 1.45 -16.95
N LEU A 319 9.67 2.50 -16.18
CA LEU A 319 10.80 3.40 -16.36
C LEU A 319 11.67 3.38 -15.10
N ARG A 320 12.95 3.07 -15.28
CA ARG A 320 13.98 3.20 -14.23
C ARG A 320 14.98 4.27 -14.65
N VAL A 321 15.03 5.34 -13.89
CA VAL A 321 15.92 6.48 -14.10
C VAL A 321 17.04 6.43 -13.07
N PHE A 322 18.26 6.63 -13.54
CA PHE A 322 19.48 6.78 -12.75
C PHE A 322 20.01 8.18 -12.99
N ALA A 323 19.85 9.07 -12.02
CA ALA A 323 20.15 10.49 -12.19
C ALA A 323 21.34 10.91 -11.33
N ASP A 324 22.34 11.50 -11.97
CA ASP A 324 23.47 12.14 -11.30
C ASP A 324 23.11 13.61 -10.94
N GLY A 325 22.28 14.24 -11.77
CA GLY A 325 21.95 15.67 -11.73
C GLY A 325 20.58 16.02 -11.16
N ALA A 326 20.20 17.29 -11.31
CA ALA A 326 18.93 17.80 -10.77
C ALA A 326 17.72 17.40 -11.63
N ILE A 327 16.60 17.12 -10.99
CA ILE A 327 15.33 16.78 -11.64
C ILE A 327 14.29 17.84 -11.27
N VAL A 328 13.63 18.40 -12.27
CA VAL A 328 12.58 19.42 -12.10
C VAL A 328 11.35 19.03 -12.91
N PHE A 329 10.24 18.86 -12.21
CA PHE A 329 8.91 18.64 -12.77
C PHE A 329 8.06 19.87 -12.46
N ASP A 330 7.71 20.65 -13.46
CA ASP A 330 7.08 21.96 -13.32
C ASP A 330 5.82 22.05 -14.19
N ASN A 331 4.63 22.00 -13.58
CA ASN A 331 3.37 22.06 -14.31
C ASN A 331 3.26 20.95 -15.40
N CYS A 332 3.55 19.71 -15.04
CA CYS A 332 3.53 18.52 -15.92
C CYS A 332 2.88 17.31 -15.22
N ALA A 333 2.69 16.18 -15.93
CA ALA A 333 2.25 14.92 -15.31
C ALA A 333 3.20 13.75 -15.64
N VAL A 334 3.86 13.20 -14.63
CA VAL A 334 4.85 12.13 -14.78
C VAL A 334 4.24 10.81 -14.30
N GLY A 335 4.14 9.84 -15.22
CA GLY A 335 3.56 8.52 -14.96
C GLY A 335 2.04 8.43 -15.18
N PHE A 336 1.44 9.47 -15.79
CA PHE A 336 0.02 9.56 -16.10
C PHE A 336 -0.21 9.67 -17.61
N ASP A 337 -1.46 9.46 -18.04
CA ASP A 337 -1.88 9.79 -19.41
C ASP A 337 -1.70 11.30 -19.68
N ARG A 338 -1.31 11.65 -20.91
CA ARG A 338 -1.17 13.04 -21.34
C ARG A 338 -2.44 13.88 -21.15
N SER A 339 -3.62 13.27 -21.12
CA SER A 339 -4.89 13.94 -20.83
C SER A 339 -4.88 14.56 -19.44
N VAL A 340 -4.23 13.92 -18.46
CA VAL A 340 -4.07 14.43 -17.10
C VAL A 340 -3.15 15.65 -17.09
N ALA A 341 -2.02 15.60 -17.81
CA ALA A 341 -1.12 16.76 -17.93
C ALA A 341 -1.80 17.98 -18.55
N ARG A 342 -2.73 17.74 -19.48
CA ARG A 342 -3.44 18.78 -20.25
C ARG A 342 -4.73 19.26 -19.58
N ASP A 343 -5.16 18.61 -18.50
CA ASP A 343 -6.30 19.06 -17.71
C ASP A 343 -5.92 20.36 -16.97
N PRO A 344 -6.65 21.48 -17.17
CA PRO A 344 -6.39 22.72 -16.46
C PRO A 344 -6.75 22.67 -14.97
N ILE A 345 -7.61 21.74 -14.53
CA ILE A 345 -8.05 21.62 -13.14
C ILE A 345 -7.12 20.72 -12.32
N ARG A 346 -6.63 19.62 -12.92
CA ARG A 346 -5.66 18.67 -12.32
C ARG A 346 -5.90 18.40 -10.83
N ASP A 347 -7.00 17.74 -10.54
CA ASP A 347 -7.33 17.31 -9.18
C ASP A 347 -6.59 16.00 -8.82
N PRO A 348 -5.69 16.00 -7.81
CA PRO A 348 -4.99 14.79 -7.38
C PRO A 348 -5.90 13.68 -6.84
N PHE A 349 -7.17 13.98 -6.52
CA PHE A 349 -8.15 12.98 -6.07
C PHE A 349 -9.00 12.41 -7.21
N ALA A 350 -9.02 13.07 -8.37
CA ALA A 350 -9.76 12.63 -9.55
C ALA A 350 -8.98 11.65 -10.43
N VAL A 351 -7.65 11.59 -10.30
CA VAL A 351 -6.82 10.68 -11.10
C VAL A 351 -7.09 9.21 -10.75
N ASP A 352 -7.05 8.35 -11.77
CA ASP A 352 -7.17 6.91 -11.60
C ASP A 352 -5.93 6.33 -10.90
N TYR A 353 -6.10 5.14 -10.31
CA TYR A 353 -5.00 4.45 -9.68
C TYR A 353 -4.00 3.93 -10.73
N PHE A 354 -2.72 4.24 -10.49
CA PHE A 354 -1.59 3.67 -11.22
C PHE A 354 -0.57 3.19 -10.20
N LYS A 355 -0.11 1.95 -10.32
CA LYS A 355 0.90 1.39 -9.42
C LYS A 355 2.17 2.27 -9.45
N PRO A 356 2.57 2.94 -8.36
CA PRO A 356 3.74 3.84 -8.38
C PRO A 356 5.04 3.12 -8.69
N LYS A 357 5.12 1.80 -8.44
CA LYS A 357 6.25 0.92 -8.77
C LYS A 357 6.62 0.84 -10.26
N ARG A 358 5.94 1.58 -11.14
CA ARG A 358 6.23 1.64 -12.58
C ARG A 358 7.28 2.70 -12.92
N LEU A 359 7.44 3.73 -12.09
CA LEU A 359 8.50 4.71 -12.20
C LEU A 359 9.43 4.62 -11.00
N TYR A 360 10.71 4.48 -11.27
CA TYR A 360 11.76 4.57 -10.27
C TYR A 360 12.75 5.65 -10.66
N ILE A 361 13.00 6.59 -9.74
CA ILE A 361 14.08 7.56 -9.86
C ILE A 361 15.10 7.26 -8.78
N ASN A 362 16.28 6.82 -9.20
CA ASN A 362 17.42 6.55 -8.34
C ASN A 362 18.43 7.68 -8.53
N MET A 363 18.61 8.52 -7.53
CA MET A 363 19.67 9.53 -7.58
C MET A 363 20.98 8.89 -7.11
N ILE A 364 21.99 8.92 -7.97
CA ILE A 364 23.33 8.38 -7.72
C ILE A 364 24.12 9.44 -6.98
N ASP A 365 24.88 9.08 -5.95
CA ASP A 365 25.77 10.03 -5.29
C ASP A 365 26.88 10.47 -6.25
N ASN A 366 26.88 11.76 -6.62
CA ASN A 366 27.94 12.36 -7.42
C ASN A 366 28.61 13.47 -6.62
N PRO A 367 29.78 13.21 -6.02
CA PRO A 367 30.46 14.18 -5.15
C PRO A 367 30.94 15.43 -5.90
N MET A 368 30.94 15.41 -7.25
CA MET A 368 31.31 16.57 -8.07
C MET A 368 30.16 17.57 -8.24
N LEU A 369 28.92 17.15 -7.97
CA LEU A 369 27.73 17.99 -8.10
C LEU A 369 27.34 18.53 -6.72
N MET A 370 27.41 19.86 -6.57
CA MET A 370 27.27 20.51 -5.24
C MET A 370 25.85 20.50 -4.67
N ALA A 371 24.82 20.13 -5.45
CA ALA A 371 23.47 19.94 -4.95
C ALA A 371 22.63 19.10 -5.92
N GLN A 372 22.37 17.86 -5.53
CA GLN A 372 21.35 17.05 -6.15
C GLN A 372 19.98 17.42 -5.58
N SER A 373 18.99 17.54 -6.46
CA SER A 373 17.62 17.81 -6.05
C SER A 373 16.61 17.16 -6.99
N LEU A 374 15.46 16.83 -6.42
CA LEU A 374 14.25 16.52 -7.16
C LEU A 374 13.16 17.48 -6.71
N THR A 375 12.62 18.24 -7.65
CA THR A 375 11.56 19.23 -7.37
C THR A 375 10.31 18.89 -8.17
N VAL A 376 9.17 18.78 -7.48
CA VAL A 376 7.83 18.67 -8.08
C VAL A 376 7.08 19.97 -7.78
N ASP A 377 6.72 20.72 -8.81
CA ASP A 377 6.37 22.14 -8.71
C ASP A 377 5.19 22.57 -9.61
N ASN A 378 4.57 23.69 -9.21
CA ASN A 378 3.50 24.40 -9.92
C ASN A 378 2.37 23.50 -10.44
N GLY A 379 1.77 22.71 -9.55
CA GLY A 379 0.68 21.80 -9.90
C GLY A 379 1.14 20.60 -10.74
N ALA A 380 2.41 20.22 -10.65
CA ALA A 380 2.88 18.98 -11.24
C ALA A 380 2.36 17.76 -10.48
N LEU A 381 2.01 16.72 -11.21
CA LEU A 381 1.62 15.42 -10.67
C LEU A 381 2.70 14.40 -11.00
N PHE A 382 3.17 13.66 -10.00
CA PHE A 382 4.17 12.62 -10.16
C PHE A 382 3.67 11.33 -9.52
N VAL A 383 3.66 10.21 -10.24
CA VAL A 383 3.41 8.88 -9.67
C VAL A 383 4.62 7.99 -9.85
N GLY A 384 5.25 7.61 -8.73
CA GLY A 384 6.53 6.92 -8.75
C GLY A 384 7.15 6.68 -7.38
N ALA A 385 8.31 6.03 -7.39
CA ALA A 385 9.20 5.93 -6.24
C ALA A 385 10.49 6.72 -6.51
N VAL A 386 10.87 7.58 -5.56
CA VAL A 386 12.10 8.35 -5.58
C VAL A 386 13.03 7.84 -4.49
N HIS A 387 14.21 7.36 -4.88
CA HIS A 387 15.31 7.02 -3.97
C HIS A 387 16.45 8.02 -4.15
N ALA A 388 16.53 9.01 -3.27
CA ALA A 388 17.44 10.15 -3.42
C ALA A 388 18.16 10.52 -2.11
N PRO A 389 18.90 9.57 -1.50
CA PRO A 389 19.38 9.66 -0.12
C PRO A 389 20.36 10.81 0.17
N LYS A 390 21.03 11.35 -0.86
CA LYS A 390 21.92 12.52 -0.76
C LYS A 390 21.33 13.80 -1.37
N ALA A 391 20.11 13.73 -1.90
CA ALA A 391 19.46 14.85 -2.57
C ALA A 391 18.38 15.51 -1.72
N VAL A 392 18.01 16.73 -2.12
CA VAL A 392 16.83 17.42 -1.58
C VAL A 392 15.61 17.09 -2.43
N VAL A 393 14.60 16.49 -1.82
CA VAL A 393 13.29 16.23 -2.45
C VAL A 393 12.31 17.30 -1.98
N THR A 394 11.76 18.07 -2.91
CA THR A 394 10.81 19.15 -2.61
C THR A 394 9.55 19.00 -3.45
N VAL A 395 8.39 19.00 -2.79
CA VAL A 395 7.07 19.05 -3.43
C VAL A 395 6.41 20.36 -3.02
N ARG A 396 6.15 21.26 -3.98
CA ARG A 396 5.67 22.62 -3.68
C ARG A 396 4.68 23.17 -4.70
N ASN A 397 4.03 24.29 -4.34
CA ASN A 397 3.09 25.05 -5.18
C ASN A 397 1.93 24.20 -5.74
N GLY A 398 1.18 23.54 -4.88
CA GLY A 398 0.01 22.74 -5.27
C GLY A 398 0.34 21.42 -5.98
N SER A 399 1.58 20.94 -5.87
CA SER A 399 2.02 19.73 -6.56
C SER A 399 1.75 18.48 -5.74
N THR A 400 1.67 17.33 -6.40
CA THR A 400 1.43 16.05 -5.72
C THR A 400 2.40 14.96 -6.17
N LEU A 401 2.96 14.26 -5.18
CA LEU A 401 3.77 13.06 -5.35
C LEU A 401 2.98 11.86 -4.82
N PHE A 402 2.60 10.94 -5.71
CA PHE A 402 1.98 9.66 -5.38
C PHE A 402 3.03 8.55 -5.35
N GLY A 403 3.15 7.84 -4.23
CA GLY A 403 4.12 6.77 -4.05
C GLY A 403 5.12 7.06 -2.93
N ARG A 404 6.42 7.14 -3.24
CA ARG A 404 7.49 7.17 -2.23
C ARG A 404 8.55 8.22 -2.48
N ALA A 405 9.12 8.74 -1.41
CA ALA A 405 10.23 9.67 -1.45
C ALA A 405 11.25 9.42 -0.32
N THR A 406 12.43 8.95 -0.69
CA THR A 406 13.62 8.93 0.16
C THR A 406 14.53 10.10 -0.20
N GLY A 407 14.92 10.90 0.79
CA GLY A 407 15.72 12.12 0.59
C GLY A 407 16.68 12.41 1.74
N TRP A 408 17.78 13.12 1.46
CA TRP A 408 18.58 13.75 2.51
C TRP A 408 17.73 14.79 3.25
N ARG A 409 16.96 15.56 2.48
CA ARG A 409 15.91 16.43 2.99
C ARG A 409 14.64 16.21 2.20
N VAL A 410 13.52 16.08 2.88
CA VAL A 410 12.20 16.00 2.25
C VAL A 410 11.36 17.17 2.75
N SER A 411 10.82 17.96 1.82
CA SER A 411 9.98 19.12 2.14
C SER A 411 8.71 19.15 1.32
N VAL A 412 7.57 19.35 1.98
CA VAL A 412 6.25 19.50 1.36
C VAL A 412 5.70 20.88 1.71
N GLN A 413 5.46 21.71 0.69
CA GLN A 413 5.22 23.14 0.87
C GLN A 413 4.04 23.65 0.05
N ALA A 414 3.47 24.78 0.46
CA ALA A 414 2.50 25.56 -0.33
C ALA A 414 1.38 24.71 -0.98
N ASN A 415 0.49 24.15 -0.15
CA ASN A 415 -0.66 23.33 -0.57
C ASN A 415 -0.30 22.04 -1.34
N SER A 416 0.89 21.49 -1.11
CA SER A 416 1.35 20.30 -1.84
C SER A 416 1.15 19.02 -1.03
N MET A 417 1.25 17.88 -1.71
CA MET A 417 0.92 16.60 -1.13
C MET A 417 1.96 15.52 -1.44
N ILE A 418 2.29 14.71 -0.44
CA ILE A 418 2.86 13.37 -0.64
C ILE A 418 1.82 12.35 -0.22
N LEU A 419 1.36 11.55 -1.18
CA LEU A 419 0.33 10.55 -0.99
C LEU A 419 0.92 9.14 -1.16
N GLY A 420 1.12 8.45 -0.04
CA GLY A 420 1.70 7.11 0.00
C GLY A 420 0.75 6.04 -0.49
N ASP A 421 1.29 5.00 -1.13
CA ASP A 421 0.56 3.79 -1.49
C ASP A 421 0.98 2.65 -0.54
N PRO A 422 0.15 2.29 0.46
CA PRO A 422 0.47 1.21 1.39
C PRO A 422 0.68 -0.15 0.72
N SER A 423 0.11 -0.38 -0.47
CA SER A 423 0.31 -1.64 -1.21
C SER A 423 1.75 -1.87 -1.67
N LEU A 424 2.57 -0.83 -1.62
CA LEU A 424 3.98 -0.97 -1.93
C LEU A 424 4.76 -1.54 -0.73
N ASP A 425 4.29 -1.36 0.50
CA ASP A 425 4.98 -1.78 1.73
C ASP A 425 5.11 -3.30 1.78
N PRO A 426 6.33 -3.85 1.68
CA PRO A 426 6.51 -5.30 1.65
C PRO A 426 6.13 -5.95 2.98
N GLY A 427 6.11 -5.18 4.07
CA GLY A 427 5.68 -5.63 5.41
C GLY A 427 6.68 -6.55 6.11
N VAL A 428 7.90 -6.69 5.59
CA VAL A 428 8.94 -7.61 6.10
C VAL A 428 10.26 -6.92 6.47
N ALA A 429 10.38 -5.60 6.25
CA ALA A 429 11.62 -4.83 6.42
C ALA A 429 11.78 -4.27 7.85
N PHE A 430 12.54 -3.18 8.02
CA PHE A 430 12.99 -2.65 9.31
C PHE A 430 11.88 -2.20 10.25
N THR A 431 10.66 -2.00 9.77
CA THR A 431 9.53 -1.60 10.62
C THR A 431 8.85 -2.78 11.31
N ARG A 432 9.26 -4.01 10.99
CA ARG A 432 8.65 -5.23 11.51
C ARG A 432 9.30 -5.68 12.81
N THR A 433 8.70 -5.31 13.95
CA THR A 433 9.22 -5.61 15.29
C THR A 433 9.28 -7.10 15.66
N ASP A 434 8.53 -7.96 14.98
CA ASP A 434 8.56 -9.43 15.10
C ASP A 434 9.39 -10.10 14.00
N GLY A 435 10.14 -9.32 13.21
CA GLY A 435 10.98 -9.82 12.12
C GLY A 435 12.38 -10.23 12.59
N VAL A 436 13.08 -10.98 11.73
CA VAL A 436 14.45 -11.49 11.98
C VAL A 436 15.45 -10.40 12.37
N LEU A 437 15.23 -9.16 11.93
CA LEU A 437 16.07 -8.00 12.23
C LEU A 437 15.98 -7.53 13.70
N TYR A 438 14.92 -7.92 14.41
CA TYR A 438 14.69 -7.57 15.81
C TYR A 438 15.09 -8.68 16.79
N ASP A 439 15.37 -9.90 16.30
CA ASP A 439 15.81 -11.02 17.14
C ASP A 439 17.18 -10.75 17.79
N ASP A 440 18.09 -10.10 17.06
CA ASP A 440 19.40 -9.67 17.54
C ASP A 440 19.80 -8.29 16.97
N PRO A 441 19.41 -7.18 17.61
CA PRO A 441 19.74 -5.84 17.14
C PRO A 441 21.24 -5.53 17.19
N THR A 442 22.01 -6.25 18.03
CA THR A 442 23.46 -6.05 18.10
C THR A 442 24.16 -6.63 16.88
N LEU A 443 23.74 -7.79 16.41
CA LEU A 443 24.22 -8.39 15.17
C LEU A 443 23.95 -7.50 13.96
N LEU A 444 22.75 -6.89 13.89
CA LEU A 444 22.40 -5.96 12.83
C LEU A 444 23.24 -4.67 12.90
N ALA A 445 23.45 -4.12 14.09
CA ALA A 445 24.29 -2.94 14.28
C ALA A 445 25.75 -3.21 13.85
N ASP A 446 26.29 -4.37 14.21
CA ASP A 446 27.64 -4.79 13.80
C ASP A 446 27.73 -5.01 12.28
N ALA A 447 26.69 -5.61 11.68
CA ALA A 447 26.59 -5.79 10.23
C ALA A 447 26.59 -4.44 9.49
N LEU A 448 25.83 -3.46 10.00
CA LEU A 448 25.78 -2.10 9.46
C LEU A 448 27.12 -1.38 9.60
N ALA A 449 27.80 -1.53 10.75
CA ALA A 449 29.12 -0.96 10.97
C ALA A 449 30.20 -1.59 10.05
N ALA A 450 29.97 -2.83 9.58
CA ALA A 450 30.84 -3.52 8.63
C ALA A 450 30.60 -3.10 7.17
N VAL A 451 29.53 -2.36 6.87
CA VAL A 451 29.26 -1.88 5.50
C VAL A 451 30.37 -0.93 5.05
N THR A 452 30.85 -1.13 3.83
CA THR A 452 31.92 -0.32 3.26
C THR A 452 31.47 1.14 3.11
N PRO A 453 32.23 2.13 3.60
CA PRO A 453 31.91 3.53 3.40
C PRO A 453 31.77 3.87 1.91
N GLY A 454 30.66 4.51 1.53
CA GLY A 454 30.36 4.84 0.14
C GLY A 454 29.82 3.69 -0.71
N ALA A 455 29.48 2.54 -0.11
CA ALA A 455 28.72 1.50 -0.79
C ALA A 455 27.40 2.05 -1.35
N ASP A 456 26.96 1.48 -2.48
CA ASP A 456 25.60 1.67 -2.94
C ASP A 456 24.61 0.80 -2.15
N ALA A 457 23.31 1.06 -2.29
CA ALA A 457 22.26 0.33 -1.58
C ALA A 457 22.32 -1.19 -1.80
N ALA A 458 22.53 -1.65 -3.04
CA ALA A 458 22.56 -3.07 -3.36
C ALA A 458 23.79 -3.79 -2.78
N THR A 459 24.94 -3.11 -2.77
CA THR A 459 26.19 -3.60 -2.20
C THR A 459 26.10 -3.62 -0.68
N ALA A 460 25.52 -2.59 -0.06
CA ALA A 460 25.28 -2.53 1.37
C ALA A 460 24.35 -3.66 1.82
N GLU A 461 23.25 -3.89 1.09
CA GLU A 461 22.32 -5.00 1.32
C GLU A 461 23.05 -6.34 1.30
N ALA A 462 23.79 -6.64 0.23
CA ALA A 462 24.53 -7.89 0.10
C ALA A 462 25.57 -8.07 1.22
N GLN A 463 26.25 -7.00 1.64
CA GLN A 463 27.21 -7.04 2.75
C GLN A 463 26.54 -7.36 4.09
N VAL A 464 25.42 -6.71 4.40
CA VAL A 464 24.68 -6.95 5.65
C VAL A 464 24.08 -8.34 5.70
N VAL A 465 23.44 -8.78 4.61
CA VAL A 465 22.89 -10.14 4.51
C VAL A 465 23.98 -11.18 4.75
N ALA A 466 25.11 -11.07 4.06
CA ALA A 466 26.22 -12.01 4.21
C ALA A 466 26.78 -12.02 5.65
N PHE A 467 26.88 -10.84 6.29
CA PHE A 467 27.36 -10.74 7.67
C PHE A 467 26.42 -11.45 8.65
N ILE A 468 25.13 -11.15 8.57
CA ILE A 468 24.12 -11.75 9.45
C ILE A 468 24.06 -13.27 9.24
N GLN A 469 24.12 -13.76 8.00
CA GLN A 469 24.15 -15.19 7.70
C GLN A 469 25.38 -15.89 8.32
N MET A 470 26.56 -15.25 8.30
CA MET A 470 27.75 -15.79 8.98
C MET A 470 27.60 -15.82 10.50
N GLY A 471 27.01 -14.77 11.09
CA GLY A 471 26.74 -14.70 12.53
C GLY A 471 25.77 -15.78 13.01
N LEU A 472 24.67 -15.98 12.26
CA LEU A 472 23.64 -16.99 12.57
C LEU A 472 24.16 -18.44 12.49
N LEU A 473 25.15 -18.72 11.63
CA LEU A 473 25.74 -20.05 11.48
C LEU A 473 26.73 -20.42 12.61
N GLY A 474 27.00 -19.51 13.55
CA GLY A 474 27.91 -19.75 14.68
C GLY A 474 29.34 -20.15 14.28
N ALA A 475 29.76 -19.82 13.05
CA ALA A 475 30.99 -20.31 12.46
C ALA A 475 32.20 -19.48 12.91
N SER A 476 32.86 -19.93 13.98
CA SER A 476 34.33 -20.02 13.95
C SER A 476 34.71 -21.06 12.87
N PRO A 477 35.75 -20.85 12.04
CA PRO A 477 36.08 -21.74 10.93
C PRO A 477 36.58 -23.09 11.47
N SER A 478 35.69 -24.06 11.67
CA SER A 478 36.03 -25.46 11.85
C SER A 478 34.91 -26.36 11.33
N PRO A 479 35.25 -27.42 10.56
CA PRO A 479 34.25 -28.25 9.90
C PRO A 479 33.67 -29.28 10.88
N ILE A 480 32.35 -29.26 11.08
CA ILE A 480 31.64 -30.32 11.83
C ILE A 480 31.04 -31.33 10.83
N PRO A 481 31.11 -32.65 11.10
CA PRO A 481 30.66 -33.68 10.19
C PRO A 481 29.14 -33.79 10.15
N MET A 482 28.58 -33.93 8.94
CA MET A 482 27.16 -34.25 8.73
C MET A 482 26.85 -35.68 9.19
N GLY A 483 26.00 -35.79 10.21
CA GLY A 483 25.35 -37.03 10.65
C GLY A 483 23.96 -37.20 10.04
N SER A 484 23.65 -38.44 9.67
CA SER A 484 22.49 -38.96 8.92
C SER A 484 21.08 -38.42 9.28
N PRO A 485 20.14 -38.36 8.31
CA PRO A 485 18.77 -37.88 8.55
C PRO A 485 17.93 -38.90 9.33
N VAL A 486 17.21 -38.40 10.35
CA VAL A 486 16.14 -39.12 11.05
C VAL A 486 14.83 -38.92 10.26
N PRO A 487 14.06 -39.98 9.94
CA PRO A 487 12.75 -39.81 9.34
C PRO A 487 11.73 -39.42 10.43
N LEU A 488 11.38 -38.14 10.48
CA LEU A 488 10.21 -37.64 11.21
C LEU A 488 9.02 -37.63 10.23
N GLY A 489 7.90 -38.24 10.62
CA GLY A 489 6.61 -37.95 9.97
C GLY A 489 6.41 -36.45 9.96
N THR A 490 5.89 -35.90 8.85
CA THR A 490 5.77 -34.45 8.60
C THR A 490 5.33 -33.73 9.87
N PRO A 491 6.24 -33.00 10.55
CA PRO A 491 5.86 -32.23 11.71
C PRO A 491 4.76 -31.25 11.27
N PRO A 492 3.81 -30.91 12.15
CA PRO A 492 2.91 -29.80 11.86
C PRO A 492 3.79 -28.60 11.53
N THR A 493 3.58 -28.05 10.34
CA THR A 493 4.17 -26.78 9.92
C THR A 493 4.16 -25.79 11.09
N PRO A 494 5.31 -25.20 11.47
CA PRO A 494 5.37 -24.16 12.47
C PRO A 494 4.36 -23.06 12.14
N ARG A 495 3.52 -22.70 13.11
CA ARG A 495 2.73 -21.49 13.02
C ARG A 495 3.60 -20.32 13.47
N PHE A 496 3.47 -19.20 12.80
CA PHE A 496 4.08 -17.94 13.21
C PHE A 496 2.98 -16.98 13.67
N PRO A 497 2.60 -17.01 14.97
CA PRO A 497 1.63 -16.06 15.51
C PRO A 497 2.07 -14.63 15.22
N GLY A 498 1.20 -13.82 14.60
CA GLY A 498 1.54 -12.46 14.16
C GLY A 498 1.78 -12.32 12.65
N ARG A 499 1.92 -13.41 11.91
CA ARG A 499 2.01 -13.38 10.43
C ARG A 499 0.76 -12.84 9.76
N VAL A 500 -0.39 -12.93 10.43
CA VAL A 500 -1.70 -12.58 9.87
C VAL A 500 -2.48 -11.71 10.84
N PHE A 501 -2.90 -10.54 10.36
CA PHE A 501 -3.76 -9.61 11.10
C PHE A 501 -5.12 -9.54 10.43
N GLY A 502 -6.19 -9.77 11.19
CA GLY A 502 -7.55 -9.81 10.66
C GLY A 502 -8.49 -8.82 11.34
N ARG A 503 -9.45 -8.29 10.59
CA ARG A 503 -10.65 -7.61 11.13
C ARG A 503 -11.91 -8.01 10.36
N ASP A 504 -13.06 -7.81 10.99
CA ASP A 504 -14.36 -8.02 10.36
C ASP A 504 -14.57 -6.99 9.23
N TRP A 505 -15.24 -7.42 8.15
CA TRP A 505 -15.53 -6.58 6.98
C TRP A 505 -16.97 -6.78 6.46
N PRO A 506 -17.67 -5.71 6.05
CA PRO A 506 -17.38 -4.31 6.40
C PRO A 506 -17.38 -4.15 7.93
N GLU A 507 -16.74 -3.09 8.46
CA GLU A 507 -16.81 -2.79 9.89
C GLU A 507 -18.28 -2.72 10.32
N ARG A 508 -18.75 -3.78 10.97
CA ARG A 508 -20.11 -3.82 11.49
C ARG A 508 -20.11 -2.90 12.68
N VAL A 509 -20.74 -1.73 12.56
CA VAL A 509 -21.25 -1.02 13.74
C VAL A 509 -22.17 -2.02 14.41
N MET A 510 -21.76 -2.56 15.56
CA MET A 510 -22.63 -3.44 16.36
C MET A 510 -23.76 -2.59 16.94
N VAL A 511 -24.73 -2.24 16.10
CA VAL A 511 -26.03 -1.76 16.55
C VAL A 511 -26.77 -2.99 17.05
N PHE A 512 -26.60 -3.29 18.34
CA PHE A 512 -27.53 -4.15 19.05
C PHE A 512 -28.88 -3.41 19.17
N GLU A 513 -29.63 -3.33 18.07
CA GLU A 513 -31.06 -3.01 18.14
C GLU A 513 -31.79 -4.29 18.56
N ALA A 514 -31.84 -4.55 19.86
CA ALA A 514 -32.82 -5.45 20.43
C ALA A 514 -34.22 -4.81 20.30
N ARG A 515 -34.80 -4.83 19.10
CA ARG A 515 -36.22 -4.51 18.93
C ARG A 515 -37.05 -5.66 19.48
N SER A 516 -37.31 -5.64 20.78
CA SER A 516 -38.50 -6.30 21.30
C SER A 516 -39.71 -5.52 20.77
N ARG A 517 -40.28 -5.96 19.63
CA ARG A 517 -41.67 -5.59 19.32
C ARG A 517 -42.54 -6.33 20.31
N ASN A 518 -42.90 -5.62 21.36
CA ASN A 518 -44.06 -5.97 22.16
C ASN A 518 -45.00 -4.76 22.22
N THR A 519 -46.28 -5.08 22.38
CA THR A 519 -47.49 -4.24 22.30
C THR A 519 -48.05 -4.07 20.88
N GLY A 520 -49.33 -4.36 20.59
CA GLY A 520 -50.43 -4.83 21.43
C GLY A 520 -51.68 -4.97 20.55
N GLY A 521 -52.57 -5.91 20.91
CA GLY A 521 -53.81 -6.14 20.18
C GLY A 521 -54.83 -5.01 20.33
N GLY A 522 -55.70 -4.89 19.33
CA GLY A 522 -56.90 -4.08 19.36
C GLY A 522 -57.87 -4.58 18.31
N GLY A 523 -58.84 -5.41 18.71
CA GLY A 523 -60.01 -5.70 17.91
C GLY A 523 -61.03 -4.56 18.01
N GLY A 524 -61.72 -4.27 16.91
CA GLY A 524 -62.82 -3.30 16.87
C GLY A 524 -63.21 -3.02 15.42
N GLY A 525 -64.46 -3.30 15.05
CA GLY A 525 -64.90 -3.40 13.66
C GLY A 525 -65.50 -2.13 13.06
N GLY A 526 -65.91 -2.28 11.80
CA GLY A 526 -67.08 -1.64 11.19
C GLY A 526 -66.99 -0.16 10.82
N GLY A 527 -67.02 0.09 9.50
CA GLY A 527 -67.85 1.15 8.93
C GLY A 527 -67.15 2.42 8.43
N GLY A 528 -67.32 2.69 7.13
CA GLY A 528 -67.59 4.02 6.61
C GLY A 528 -66.41 4.92 6.22
N GLY A 529 -66.20 5.02 4.91
CA GLY A 529 -66.07 6.30 4.18
C GLY A 529 -64.91 7.26 4.49
N GLY A 530 -64.11 7.52 3.46
CA GLY A 530 -63.59 8.87 3.21
C GLY A 530 -62.10 9.10 3.42
N SER A 531 -61.44 9.39 2.29
CA SER A 531 -60.32 10.33 2.07
C SER A 531 -58.93 10.10 2.71
N ASN A 532 -57.96 10.20 1.79
CA ASN A 532 -56.65 10.87 1.85
C ASN A 532 -55.35 10.08 2.08
N ASP A 533 -54.44 10.39 1.14
CA ASP A 533 -52.99 10.47 1.20
C ASP A 533 -52.17 9.18 1.30
N GLY A 534 -51.86 8.64 0.12
CA GLY A 534 -50.71 7.75 -0.10
C GLY A 534 -49.41 8.55 -0.12
N LEU A 535 -48.72 8.60 1.02
CA LEU A 535 -47.30 8.94 1.13
C LEU A 535 -46.53 7.64 1.38
N ILE A 536 -45.89 7.13 0.32
CA ILE A 536 -44.89 6.06 0.43
C ILE A 536 -43.62 6.71 1.01
N GLN A 537 -43.43 6.59 2.32
CA GLN A 537 -42.12 6.82 2.93
C GLN A 537 -41.23 5.60 2.66
N ASN A 538 -40.38 5.71 1.64
CA ASN A 538 -39.17 4.92 1.55
C ASN A 538 -38.28 5.30 2.74
N VAL A 539 -38.19 4.43 3.74
CA VAL A 539 -37.11 4.50 4.74
C VAL A 539 -35.85 3.98 4.05
N MET A 540 -35.14 4.88 3.37
CA MET A 540 -33.73 4.66 3.07
C MET A 540 -32.99 4.66 4.40
N VAL A 541 -32.34 3.52 4.69
CA VAL A 541 -31.29 3.47 5.69
C VAL A 541 -30.08 4.14 5.05
N GLU A 542 -29.82 5.40 5.41
CA GLU A 542 -28.57 6.08 5.12
C GLU A 542 -27.43 5.29 5.76
N GLY A 543 -26.73 4.50 4.93
CA GLY A 543 -25.43 3.96 5.28
C GLY A 543 -24.44 5.11 5.39
N ALA A 544 -23.82 5.24 6.56
CA ALA A 544 -22.75 6.18 6.82
C ALA A 544 -21.57 5.94 5.86
N THR A 545 -21.53 6.72 4.79
CA THR A 545 -20.31 7.07 4.05
C THR A 545 -20.18 8.60 4.08
N GLY A 546 -20.09 9.13 5.30
CA GLY A 546 -19.65 10.51 5.52
C GLY A 546 -18.14 10.57 5.44
N ALA A 547 -17.60 10.67 4.23
CA ALA A 547 -16.31 11.34 4.06
C ALA A 547 -16.51 12.80 4.51
N PRO A 548 -15.65 13.38 5.37
CA PRO A 548 -15.76 14.79 5.66
C PRO A 548 -15.51 15.57 4.36
N ALA A 549 -16.52 16.32 3.92
CA ALA A 549 -16.31 17.41 3.00
C ALA A 549 -15.43 18.44 3.73
N ILE A 550 -14.15 18.47 3.36
CA ILE A 550 -13.23 19.54 3.75
C ILE A 550 -13.57 20.73 2.83
N GLN A 551 -14.08 21.81 3.44
CA GLN A 551 -14.20 23.12 2.80
C GLN A 551 -12.83 23.80 2.71
#